data_AF-A0A401YEL7-F1
#
_entry.id   AF-A0A401YEL7-F1
#
_cell.length_a   1.000
_cell.length_b   1.000
_cell.length_c   1.000
_cell.angle_alpha   90.00
_cell.angle_beta   90.00
_cell.angle_gamma   90.00
#
_symmetry.space_group_name_H-M   'P 1'
#
loop_
_entity.id
_entity.type
_entity.pdbx_description
1 polymer ?
#
loop_
_entity_poly.entity_id
_entity_poly.type
_entity_poly.pdbx_seq_one_letter_code
_entity_poly.pdbx_strand_id
1 'polypeptide(L)'
;MHRRTLTFGSALALLAGLVVGTTTPSNAAPPPTSPAAARAAAIDAADRAVTGASSALVKAPGERYRRAMVTPWIDNLYSIAYTRTYRGLPVVGGDAAVLADGTGRVRAVETADGPRIDDVPTEPAVPATTAEASARTRLAAVDRVDRQRLVVQLAPDAAHLAWETVLVGRNGDAPSRLHVYVDARTGAVLDAATHDAVRAGTGHSKWNGPDPITIPTTATGSTHLMRDPSRPGLSCADYGGGTLTKPVDDWGTGNPTAIETGCVDAMWAVQKQWDMLRDWLGRNGHKGTGGTYPVVVGYPDVNAYFDDTRVYIGHNTANEWIAAMDVVGHEYGHGIDLTTPGHPFTEHGLTEGTGDIFGTLTEFYADEPAPYDTPDYTIGETADIVGTGPLRYMYNPDILGHPNCYSTRIPPMEEHKATGPLNHWFHLLAEGSHPGGGKPESPTCNGSTVTGVGIKTAGRVFYGGLLLRPANTDYRKLRRITLQAAKVLDPTCGVWKSTRNAWNAVSVPANAGDPVCP
;
A
#
# COMPACT_ATOMS: atom_id res chain seq x y z
N MET A 1 -18.24 -55.63 32.27
CA MET A 1 -17.17 -55.63 31.24
C MET A 1 -17.61 -56.49 30.06
N HIS A 2 -18.36 -55.98 29.08
CA HIS A 2 -18.69 -56.80 27.89
C HIS A 2 -18.41 -55.99 26.62
N ARG A 3 -17.35 -56.40 25.92
CA ARG A 3 -17.02 -56.02 24.54
C ARG A 3 -18.12 -56.54 23.61
N ARG A 4 -18.52 -55.72 22.64
CA ARG A 4 -19.32 -56.15 21.49
C ARG A 4 -18.55 -55.89 20.22
N THR A 5 -18.13 -56.96 19.58
CA THR A 5 -17.87 -57.06 18.15
C THR A 5 -18.92 -58.01 17.61
N LEU A 6 -19.64 -57.62 16.56
CA LEU A 6 -20.40 -58.54 15.72
C LEU A 6 -20.56 -57.94 14.33
N THR A 7 -19.78 -58.52 13.42
CA THR A 7 -19.98 -58.59 11.98
C THR A 7 -21.37 -59.17 11.68
N PHE A 8 -22.07 -58.59 10.70
CA PHE A 8 -23.24 -59.21 10.09
C PHE A 8 -23.08 -59.25 8.58
N GLY A 9 -23.03 -60.48 8.06
CA GLY A 9 -23.29 -60.80 6.66
C GLY A 9 -24.78 -61.07 6.45
N SER A 10 -25.28 -60.48 5.37
CA SER A 10 -26.45 -60.75 4.53
C SER A 10 -27.32 -61.98 4.84
N ALA A 11 -28.66 -61.81 4.84
CA ALA A 11 -29.48 -61.99 3.63
C ALA A 11 -31.01 -62.07 3.91
N LEU A 12 -31.75 -61.67 2.87
CA LEU A 12 -33.11 -62.00 2.45
C LEU A 12 -34.32 -61.15 2.90
N ALA A 13 -35.07 -60.79 1.86
CA ALA A 13 -36.14 -59.82 1.74
C ALA A 13 -37.51 -60.35 2.16
N LEU A 14 -38.45 -59.42 2.39
CA LEU A 14 -39.83 -59.50 1.89
C LEU A 14 -40.51 -58.11 1.95
N LEU A 15 -41.06 -57.71 0.78
CA LEU A 15 -41.75 -56.45 0.51
C LEU A 15 -43.12 -56.37 1.19
N ALA A 16 -43.52 -55.17 1.63
CA ALA A 16 -44.89 -54.69 1.51
C ALA A 16 -44.98 -53.15 1.54
N GLY A 17 -45.33 -52.57 0.39
CA GLY A 17 -46.18 -51.37 0.25
C GLY A 17 -45.63 -50.02 0.71
N LEU A 18 -44.99 -49.27 -0.20
CA LEU A 18 -45.02 -47.81 -0.16
C LEU A 18 -45.52 -47.25 -1.50
N VAL A 19 -46.52 -46.39 -1.39
CA VAL A 19 -47.13 -45.62 -2.49
C VAL A 19 -46.06 -44.76 -3.15
N VAL A 20 -45.85 -44.99 -4.45
CA VAL A 20 -44.98 -44.16 -5.29
C VAL A 20 -45.69 -42.83 -5.57
N GLY A 21 -45.39 -41.82 -4.76
CA GLY A 21 -45.45 -40.43 -5.21
C GLY A 21 -44.14 -40.12 -5.91
N THR A 22 -44.15 -40.03 -7.24
CA THR A 22 -43.00 -39.58 -8.03
C THR A 22 -42.68 -38.14 -7.69
N THR A 23 -41.78 -37.90 -6.74
CA THR A 23 -41.05 -36.65 -6.70
C THR A 23 -40.03 -36.71 -7.83
N THR A 24 -40.23 -35.85 -8.83
CA THR A 24 -39.26 -35.61 -9.88
C THR A 24 -37.89 -35.33 -9.25
N PRO A 25 -36.79 -35.94 -9.70
CA PRO A 25 -35.47 -35.52 -9.27
C PRO A 25 -35.32 -34.06 -9.66
N SER A 26 -35.17 -33.18 -8.67
CA SER A 26 -34.73 -31.81 -8.89
C SER A 26 -33.46 -31.88 -9.74
N ASN A 27 -33.51 -31.39 -10.98
CA ASN A 27 -32.34 -31.29 -11.84
C ASN A 27 -31.24 -30.56 -11.05
N ALA A 28 -30.23 -31.29 -10.60
CA ALA A 28 -29.00 -30.70 -10.12
C ALA A 28 -28.39 -29.95 -11.30
N ALA A 29 -28.09 -28.66 -11.12
CA ALA A 29 -27.41 -27.88 -12.13
C ALA A 29 -26.09 -28.60 -12.52
N PRO A 30 -25.73 -28.64 -13.81
CA PRO A 30 -24.46 -29.23 -14.22
C PRO A 30 -23.30 -28.53 -13.49
N PRO A 31 -22.24 -29.27 -13.11
CA PRO A 31 -21.11 -28.69 -12.42
C PRO A 31 -20.49 -27.56 -13.27
N PRO A 32 -20.06 -26.46 -12.64
CA PRO A 32 -19.53 -25.30 -13.35
C PRO A 32 -18.32 -25.70 -14.21
N THR A 33 -18.29 -25.24 -15.45
CA THR A 33 -17.27 -25.60 -16.44
C THR A 33 -15.97 -24.79 -16.34
N SER A 34 -15.88 -23.85 -15.39
CA SER A 34 -14.70 -23.04 -15.10
C SER A 34 -14.75 -22.41 -13.69
N PRO A 35 -13.61 -21.96 -13.12
CA PRO A 35 -13.59 -21.20 -11.87
C PRO A 35 -14.47 -19.92 -11.91
N ALA A 36 -14.54 -19.26 -13.07
CA ALA A 36 -15.40 -18.08 -13.25
C ALA A 36 -16.90 -18.44 -13.18
N ALA A 37 -17.30 -19.55 -13.79
CA ALA A 37 -18.68 -20.06 -13.71
C ALA A 37 -19.03 -20.50 -12.28
N ALA A 38 -18.09 -21.14 -11.57
CA ALA A 38 -18.26 -21.53 -10.17
C ALA A 38 -18.50 -20.30 -9.28
N ARG A 39 -17.67 -19.27 -9.44
CA ARG A 39 -17.82 -18.00 -8.72
C ARG A 39 -19.16 -17.33 -9.02
N ALA A 40 -19.61 -17.31 -10.28
CA ALA A 40 -20.89 -16.75 -10.66
C ALA A 40 -22.09 -17.51 -10.03
N ALA A 41 -22.05 -18.84 -10.03
CA ALA A 41 -23.09 -19.66 -9.40
C ALA A 41 -23.19 -19.43 -7.89
N ALA A 42 -22.05 -19.33 -7.20
CA ALA A 42 -22.00 -19.02 -5.76
C ALA A 42 -22.60 -17.63 -5.46
N ILE A 43 -22.26 -16.65 -6.30
CA ILE A 43 -22.81 -15.29 -6.27
C ILE A 43 -24.34 -15.29 -6.42
N ASP A 44 -24.87 -15.95 -7.45
CA ASP A 44 -26.31 -15.95 -7.74
C ASP A 44 -27.11 -16.66 -6.64
N ALA A 45 -26.54 -17.72 -6.06
CA ALA A 45 -27.13 -18.39 -4.92
C ALA A 45 -27.17 -17.47 -3.68
N ALA A 46 -26.09 -16.76 -3.42
CA ALA A 46 -26.01 -15.82 -2.30
C ALA A 46 -26.96 -14.62 -2.48
N ASP A 47 -27.05 -14.04 -3.68
CA ASP A 47 -27.93 -12.91 -3.96
C ASP A 47 -29.39 -13.30 -3.70
N ARG A 48 -29.80 -14.49 -4.15
CA ARG A 48 -31.14 -15.03 -3.86
C ARG A 48 -31.35 -15.28 -2.37
N ALA A 49 -30.34 -15.75 -1.65
CA ALA A 49 -30.43 -16.01 -0.21
C ALA A 49 -30.69 -14.73 0.60
N VAL A 50 -30.21 -13.56 0.14
CA VAL A 50 -30.45 -12.28 0.83
C VAL A 50 -31.59 -11.45 0.23
N THR A 51 -32.06 -11.74 -0.99
CA THR A 51 -33.13 -10.97 -1.67
C THR A 51 -34.47 -11.70 -1.78
N GLY A 52 -34.51 -13.03 -1.73
CA GLY A 52 -35.70 -13.84 -2.02
C GLY A 52 -36.74 -13.85 -0.90
N ALA A 53 -38.00 -14.16 -1.27
CA ALA A 53 -39.13 -14.24 -0.33
C ALA A 53 -38.99 -15.34 0.74
N SER A 54 -38.10 -16.31 0.52
CA SER A 54 -37.76 -17.39 1.46
C SER A 54 -36.44 -17.14 2.21
N SER A 55 -35.88 -15.92 2.17
CA SER A 55 -34.63 -15.62 2.87
C SER A 55 -34.82 -15.74 4.38
N ALA A 56 -33.87 -16.38 5.07
CA ALA A 56 -33.80 -16.38 6.53
C ALA A 56 -33.58 -14.97 7.12
N LEU A 57 -33.30 -13.97 6.26
CA LEU A 57 -33.03 -12.60 6.66
C LEU A 57 -34.30 -11.76 6.65
N VAL A 58 -34.87 -11.52 7.84
CA VAL A 58 -36.03 -10.65 8.01
C VAL A 58 -35.58 -9.20 7.84
N LYS A 59 -36.14 -8.51 6.84
CA LYS A 59 -35.89 -7.09 6.58
C LYS A 59 -36.97 -6.22 7.20
N ALA A 60 -36.61 -5.04 7.69
CA ALA A 60 -37.60 -4.01 7.96
C ALA A 60 -38.03 -3.30 6.66
N PRO A 61 -39.24 -2.73 6.60
CA PRO A 61 -39.66 -1.91 5.47
C PRO A 61 -38.66 -0.78 5.16
N GLY A 62 -38.23 -0.68 3.90
CA GLY A 62 -37.26 0.31 3.45
C GLY A 62 -35.80 -0.16 3.42
N GLU A 63 -35.52 -1.39 3.88
CA GLU A 63 -34.17 -1.94 3.84
C GLU A 63 -33.82 -2.66 2.54
N ARG A 64 -32.56 -2.54 2.12
CA ARG A 64 -32.00 -3.26 0.97
C ARG A 64 -30.58 -3.71 1.25
N TYR A 65 -30.28 -4.96 0.91
CA TYR A 65 -28.91 -5.47 0.87
C TYR A 65 -28.28 -5.21 -0.49
N ARG A 66 -26.99 -4.88 -0.47
CA ARG A 66 -26.16 -4.73 -1.66
C ARG A 66 -24.87 -5.53 -1.46
N ARG A 67 -24.55 -6.39 -2.42
CA ARG A 67 -23.29 -7.12 -2.43
C ARG A 67 -22.12 -6.13 -2.37
N ALA A 68 -21.19 -6.39 -1.46
CA ALA A 68 -20.00 -5.58 -1.24
C ALA A 68 -18.74 -6.31 -1.73
N MET A 69 -18.51 -7.53 -1.22
CA MET A 69 -17.27 -8.26 -1.47
C MET A 69 -17.55 -9.74 -1.73
N VAL A 70 -16.72 -10.35 -2.58
CA VAL A 70 -16.75 -11.78 -2.86
C VAL A 70 -15.32 -12.29 -2.69
N THR A 71 -15.12 -13.10 -1.65
CA THR A 71 -13.82 -13.67 -1.30
C THR A 71 -13.82 -15.16 -1.63
N PRO A 72 -13.00 -15.60 -2.60
CA PRO A 72 -12.75 -17.02 -2.81
C PRO A 72 -12.11 -17.63 -1.56
N TRP A 73 -12.51 -18.84 -1.22
CA TRP A 73 -11.96 -19.63 -0.14
C TRP A 73 -11.65 -21.05 -0.62
N ILE A 74 -11.15 -21.90 0.27
CA ILE A 74 -10.75 -23.27 -0.04
C ILE A 74 -11.91 -24.09 -0.63
N ASP A 75 -11.59 -25.11 -1.42
CA ASP A 75 -12.55 -26.09 -1.95
C ASP A 75 -13.75 -25.51 -2.73
N ASN A 76 -13.51 -24.48 -3.55
CA ASN A 76 -14.55 -23.76 -4.31
C ASN A 76 -15.65 -23.15 -3.41
N LEU A 77 -15.34 -22.84 -2.16
CA LEU A 77 -16.22 -22.03 -1.32
C LEU A 77 -15.97 -20.55 -1.58
N TYR A 78 -17.04 -19.76 -1.41
CA TYR A 78 -17.02 -18.32 -1.56
C TYR A 78 -17.74 -17.71 -0.37
N SER A 79 -17.10 -16.74 0.28
CA SER A 79 -17.76 -15.84 1.23
C SER A 79 -18.20 -14.59 0.49
N ILE A 80 -19.50 -14.30 0.50
CA ILE A 80 -20.08 -13.12 -0.14
C ILE A 80 -20.62 -12.21 0.96
N ALA A 81 -20.01 -11.04 1.12
CA ALA A 81 -20.43 -10.02 2.06
C ALA A 81 -21.41 -9.03 1.41
N TYR A 82 -22.42 -8.63 2.18
CA TYR A 82 -23.45 -7.68 1.81
C TYR A 82 -23.49 -6.54 2.82
N THR A 83 -23.63 -5.32 2.30
CA THR A 83 -23.93 -4.13 3.09
C THR A 83 -25.43 -3.86 3.06
N ARG A 84 -25.95 -3.21 4.10
CA ARG A 84 -27.37 -2.86 4.22
C ARG A 84 -27.57 -1.36 4.03
N THR A 85 -28.71 -1.00 3.46
CA THR A 85 -29.19 0.38 3.35
C THR A 85 -30.60 0.47 3.90
N TYR A 86 -30.99 1.60 4.49
CA TYR A 86 -32.33 1.89 4.97
C TYR A 86 -32.82 3.21 4.36
N ARG A 87 -33.90 3.15 3.56
CA ARG A 87 -34.47 4.32 2.85
C ARG A 87 -33.40 5.13 2.08
N GLY A 88 -32.39 4.45 1.54
CA GLY A 88 -31.28 5.04 0.78
C GLY A 88 -30.04 5.41 1.60
N LEU A 89 -30.13 5.45 2.93
CA LEU A 89 -28.99 5.70 3.81
C LEU A 89 -28.18 4.41 4.04
N PRO A 90 -26.84 4.47 4.10
CA PRO A 90 -26.02 3.33 4.54
C PRO A 90 -26.36 2.94 5.98
N VAL A 91 -26.43 1.64 6.24
CA VAL A 91 -26.53 1.10 7.60
C VAL A 91 -25.14 0.65 8.03
N VAL A 92 -24.69 1.06 9.22
CA VAL A 92 -23.41 0.67 9.82
C VAL A 92 -23.67 -0.30 10.96
N GLY A 93 -22.98 -1.45 10.95
CA GLY A 93 -23.16 -2.52 11.94
C GLY A 93 -24.28 -3.51 11.62
N GLY A 94 -24.87 -3.46 10.41
CA GLY A 94 -26.04 -4.26 10.00
C GLY A 94 -25.81 -5.15 8.78
N ASP A 95 -24.59 -5.64 8.59
CA ASP A 95 -24.16 -6.36 7.39
C ASP A 95 -24.57 -7.84 7.42
N ALA A 96 -24.45 -8.51 6.28
CA ALA A 96 -24.71 -9.95 6.14
C ALA A 96 -23.59 -10.64 5.37
N ALA A 97 -23.33 -11.91 5.68
CA ALA A 97 -22.41 -12.75 4.94
C ALA A 97 -23.09 -14.05 4.52
N VAL A 98 -22.83 -14.49 3.30
CA VAL A 98 -23.32 -15.78 2.78
C VAL A 98 -22.12 -16.61 2.37
N LEU A 99 -22.04 -17.83 2.90
CA LEU A 99 -21.11 -18.84 2.44
C LEU A 99 -21.81 -19.71 1.40
N ALA A 100 -21.32 -19.73 0.16
CA ALA A 100 -21.86 -20.55 -0.92
C ALA A 100 -20.74 -21.28 -1.66
N ASP A 101 -21.02 -22.45 -2.22
CA ASP A 101 -20.06 -23.19 -3.03
C ASP A 101 -20.19 -22.86 -4.53
N GLY A 102 -19.18 -23.27 -5.30
CA GLY A 102 -19.13 -23.13 -6.75
C GLY A 102 -20.26 -23.83 -7.52
N THR A 103 -21.03 -24.72 -6.87
CA THR A 103 -22.20 -25.36 -7.49
C THR A 103 -23.49 -24.58 -7.27
N GLY A 104 -23.42 -23.45 -6.55
CA GLY A 104 -24.57 -22.61 -6.22
C GLY A 104 -25.37 -23.09 -5.00
N ARG A 105 -24.76 -23.89 -4.11
CA ARG A 105 -25.40 -24.32 -2.86
C ARG A 105 -24.94 -23.45 -1.68
N VAL A 106 -25.88 -22.76 -1.06
CA VAL A 106 -25.68 -21.98 0.17
C VAL A 106 -25.38 -22.93 1.33
N ARG A 107 -24.31 -22.64 2.07
CA ARG A 107 -23.85 -23.40 3.25
C ARG A 107 -24.24 -22.74 4.56
N ALA A 108 -24.13 -21.42 4.62
CA ALA A 108 -24.47 -20.63 5.78
C ALA A 108 -24.89 -19.23 5.33
N VAL A 109 -25.77 -18.62 6.12
CA VAL A 109 -26.15 -17.20 6.01
C VAL A 109 -26.06 -16.64 7.41
N GLU A 110 -25.23 -15.63 7.60
CA GLU A 110 -25.03 -14.95 8.88
C GLU A 110 -25.38 -13.46 8.72
N THR A 111 -25.95 -12.87 9.77
CA THR A 111 -26.19 -11.42 9.85
C THR A 111 -25.65 -10.86 11.13
N ALA A 112 -25.26 -9.59 11.10
CA ALA A 112 -24.98 -8.87 12.33
C ALA A 112 -26.21 -8.87 13.24
N ASP A 113 -26.00 -9.24 14.51
CA ASP A 113 -26.97 -9.06 15.58
C ASP A 113 -27.24 -7.57 15.77
N GLY A 114 -28.50 -7.22 16.06
CA GLY A 114 -28.85 -5.84 16.33
C GLY A 114 -30.35 -5.58 16.32
N PRO A 115 -30.75 -4.38 16.75
CA PRO A 115 -32.14 -3.97 16.78
C PRO A 115 -32.71 -3.88 15.36
N ARG A 116 -34.01 -4.10 15.24
CA ARG A 116 -34.73 -3.86 13.99
C ARG A 116 -34.74 -2.36 13.68
N ILE A 117 -34.58 -2.00 12.40
CA ILE A 117 -34.62 -0.60 11.96
C ILE A 117 -36.08 -0.21 11.72
N ASP A 118 -36.80 0.05 12.82
CA ASP A 118 -38.20 0.45 12.77
C ASP A 118 -38.32 1.97 12.88
N ASP A 119 -38.91 2.59 11.84
CA ASP A 119 -39.26 4.01 11.76
C ASP A 119 -38.17 5.02 12.16
N VAL A 120 -36.91 4.69 11.89
CA VAL A 120 -35.80 5.63 12.05
C VAL A 120 -35.99 6.82 11.09
N PRO A 121 -36.02 8.08 11.59
CA PRO A 121 -36.07 9.25 10.72
C PRO A 121 -34.83 9.31 9.83
N THR A 122 -34.97 9.82 8.61
CA THR A 122 -33.85 9.99 7.66
C THR A 122 -33.40 11.44 7.53
N GLU A 123 -34.11 12.38 8.17
CA GLU A 123 -33.78 13.80 8.16
C GLU A 123 -33.03 14.18 9.44
N PRO A 124 -31.82 14.76 9.34
CA PRO A 124 -31.04 15.16 10.50
C PRO A 124 -31.59 16.47 11.09
N ALA A 125 -31.75 16.52 12.41
CA ALA A 125 -32.04 17.77 13.13
C ALA A 125 -30.76 18.55 13.46
N VAL A 126 -29.64 17.84 13.60
CA VAL A 126 -28.30 18.39 13.82
C VAL A 126 -27.58 18.54 12.48
N PRO A 127 -27.16 19.76 12.11
CA PRO A 127 -26.39 19.97 10.88
C PRO A 127 -25.05 19.24 10.89
N ALA A 128 -24.59 18.83 9.71
CA ALA A 128 -23.33 18.11 9.53
C ALA A 128 -22.12 18.88 10.12
N THR A 129 -22.10 20.21 9.99
CA THR A 129 -21.04 21.07 10.55
C THR A 129 -20.99 21.05 12.08
N THR A 130 -22.15 20.96 12.74
CA THR A 130 -22.23 20.84 14.20
C THR A 130 -21.75 19.46 14.65
N ALA A 131 -22.13 18.41 13.93
CA ALA A 131 -21.64 17.07 14.19
C ALA A 131 -20.13 16.93 13.97
N GLU A 132 -19.57 17.59 12.94
CA GLU A 132 -18.13 17.61 12.70
C GLU A 132 -17.37 18.27 13.87
N ALA A 133 -17.89 19.39 14.38
CA ALA A 133 -17.29 20.07 15.53
C ALA A 133 -17.25 19.15 16.76
N SER A 134 -18.35 18.45 17.07
CA SER A 134 -18.39 17.44 18.14
C SER A 134 -17.45 16.27 17.89
N ALA A 135 -17.31 15.82 16.63
CA ALA A 135 -16.41 14.74 16.30
C ALA A 135 -14.95 15.14 16.55
N ARG A 136 -14.53 16.33 16.11
CA ARG A 136 -13.15 16.83 16.22
C ARG A 136 -12.64 16.89 17.66
N THR A 137 -13.52 17.00 18.66
CA THR A 137 -13.10 16.98 20.08
C THR A 137 -12.66 15.60 20.58
N ARG A 138 -12.84 14.55 19.77
CA ARG A 138 -12.52 13.15 20.15
C ARG A 138 -11.13 12.68 19.73
N LEU A 139 -10.38 13.51 18.98
CA LEU A 139 -9.01 13.21 18.59
C LEU A 139 -8.08 14.37 19.00
N ALA A 140 -6.93 14.04 19.59
CA ALA A 140 -6.02 15.04 20.16
C ALA A 140 -5.49 16.05 19.12
N ALA A 141 -5.09 15.56 17.96
CA ALA A 141 -4.70 16.38 16.81
C ALA A 141 -5.44 15.88 15.57
N VAL A 142 -6.18 16.78 14.91
CA VAL A 142 -6.90 16.48 13.67
C VAL A 142 -6.21 17.17 12.52
N ASP A 143 -5.63 16.40 11.61
CA ASP A 143 -5.00 16.93 10.38
C ASP A 143 -6.08 17.26 9.34
N ARG A 144 -7.08 16.38 9.17
CA ARG A 144 -8.17 16.57 8.20
C ARG A 144 -9.39 15.70 8.51
N VAL A 145 -10.54 16.08 7.95
CA VAL A 145 -11.74 15.22 7.86
C VAL A 145 -11.69 14.51 6.52
N ASP A 146 -11.62 13.19 6.55
CA ASP A 146 -11.50 12.35 5.34
C ASP A 146 -12.86 12.07 4.70
N ARG A 147 -13.88 11.87 5.52
CA ARG A 147 -15.25 11.58 5.07
C ARG A 147 -16.25 12.06 6.10
N GLN A 148 -17.37 12.60 5.62
CA GLN A 148 -18.56 12.82 6.44
C GLN A 148 -19.80 12.36 5.68
N ARG A 149 -20.65 11.54 6.32
CA ARG A 149 -21.90 11.08 5.71
C ARG A 149 -22.97 10.79 6.76
N LEU A 150 -24.23 10.91 6.35
CA LEU A 150 -25.38 10.51 7.15
C LEU A 150 -25.60 9.00 7.01
N VAL A 151 -25.77 8.29 8.11
CA VAL A 151 -25.92 6.84 8.19
C VAL A 151 -26.99 6.45 9.20
N VAL A 152 -27.48 5.21 9.12
CA VAL A 152 -28.16 4.56 10.23
C VAL A 152 -27.14 3.69 10.96
N GLN A 153 -26.75 4.08 12.17
CA GLN A 153 -25.82 3.31 13.00
C GLN A 153 -26.62 2.35 13.88
N LEU A 154 -26.26 1.07 13.90
CA LEU A 154 -26.84 0.08 14.82
C LEU A 154 -25.97 -0.05 16.08
N ALA A 155 -26.51 0.39 17.21
CA ALA A 155 -25.97 0.11 18.53
C ALA A 155 -26.60 -1.18 19.07
N PRO A 156 -26.08 -1.80 20.15
CA PRO A 156 -26.61 -3.06 20.69
C PRO A 156 -28.13 -3.04 20.91
N ASP A 157 -28.67 -1.91 21.38
CA ASP A 157 -30.08 -1.81 21.79
C ASP A 157 -30.94 -0.88 20.90
N ALA A 158 -30.34 -0.07 20.03
CA ALA A 158 -31.08 0.91 19.21
C ALA A 158 -30.43 1.23 17.85
N ALA A 159 -31.26 1.63 16.89
CA ALA A 159 -30.82 2.16 15.60
C ALA A 159 -30.89 3.70 15.62
N HIS A 160 -29.77 4.36 15.35
CA HIS A 160 -29.63 5.81 15.39
C HIS A 160 -29.44 6.38 13.98
N LEU A 161 -30.14 7.46 13.66
CA LEU A 161 -29.69 8.33 12.56
C LEU A 161 -28.45 9.08 13.07
N ALA A 162 -27.31 8.94 12.40
CA ALA A 162 -26.04 9.49 12.85
C ALA A 162 -25.22 10.08 11.69
N TRP A 163 -24.41 11.09 12.01
CA TRP A 163 -23.31 11.54 11.17
C TRP A 163 -22.07 10.71 11.50
N GLU A 164 -21.59 9.93 10.53
CA GLU A 164 -20.25 9.34 10.58
C GLU A 164 -19.25 10.39 10.09
N THR A 165 -18.32 10.79 10.94
CA THR A 165 -17.20 11.67 10.60
C THR A 165 -15.90 10.89 10.80
N VAL A 166 -15.13 10.72 9.73
CA VAL A 166 -13.84 10.03 9.75
C VAL A 166 -12.74 11.08 9.87
N LEU A 167 -12.11 11.13 11.04
CA LEU A 167 -11.00 12.02 11.35
C LEU A 167 -9.69 11.33 11.04
N VAL A 168 -8.77 12.04 10.39
CA VAL A 168 -7.38 11.61 10.22
C VAL A 168 -6.50 12.56 11.03
N GLY A 169 -5.62 12.00 11.84
CA GLY A 169 -4.74 12.77 12.70
C GLY A 169 -3.89 11.89 13.59
N ARG A 170 -3.63 12.34 14.82
CA ARG A 170 -2.72 11.66 15.76
C ARG A 170 -3.20 11.72 17.21
N ASN A 171 -2.77 10.75 18.01
CA ASN A 171 -2.87 10.73 19.46
C ASN A 171 -1.47 10.54 20.05
N GLY A 172 -0.81 11.63 20.45
CA GLY A 172 0.65 11.62 20.65
C GLY A 172 1.37 11.37 19.32
N ASP A 173 2.34 10.46 19.30
CA ASP A 173 3.06 10.05 18.08
C ASP A 173 2.31 8.98 17.27
N ALA A 174 1.25 8.40 17.83
CA ALA A 174 0.46 7.35 17.18
C ALA A 174 -0.50 7.94 16.12
N PRO A 175 -0.46 7.46 14.87
CA PRO A 175 -1.44 7.85 13.87
C PRO A 175 -2.83 7.30 14.21
N SER A 176 -3.87 8.03 13.81
CA SER A 176 -5.26 7.71 14.08
C SER A 176 -6.14 7.92 12.84
N ARG A 177 -7.08 7.00 12.64
CA ARG A 177 -8.18 7.15 11.70
C ARG A 177 -9.49 6.86 12.43
N LEU A 178 -9.91 7.84 13.21
CA LEU A 178 -11.04 7.73 14.12
C LEU A 178 -12.37 7.91 13.39
N HIS A 179 -13.21 6.87 13.39
CA HIS A 179 -14.60 6.95 12.96
C HIS A 179 -15.45 7.38 14.15
N VAL A 180 -15.90 8.65 14.15
CA VAL A 180 -16.78 9.19 15.19
C VAL A 180 -18.21 9.24 14.68
N TYR A 181 -19.13 8.70 15.47
CA TYR A 181 -20.56 8.73 15.16
C TYR A 181 -21.25 9.74 16.08
N VAL A 182 -21.95 10.70 15.50
CA VAL A 182 -22.72 11.71 16.26
C VAL A 182 -24.18 11.54 15.92
N ASP A 183 -25.03 11.33 16.92
CA ASP A 183 -26.47 11.20 16.75
C ASP A 183 -27.01 12.48 16.07
N ALA A 184 -27.61 12.30 14.89
CA ALA A 184 -28.00 13.39 14.02
C ALA A 184 -29.29 14.08 14.49
N ARG A 185 -29.87 13.67 15.62
CA ARG A 185 -31.03 14.32 16.24
C ARG A 185 -30.64 15.10 17.49
N THR A 186 -29.72 14.56 18.29
CA THR A 186 -29.36 15.11 19.60
C THR A 186 -27.99 15.78 19.63
N GLY A 187 -27.08 15.41 18.71
CA GLY A 187 -25.71 15.92 18.67
C GLY A 187 -24.78 15.18 19.65
N ALA A 188 -25.28 14.17 20.36
CA ALA A 188 -24.51 13.34 21.25
C ALA A 188 -23.58 12.42 20.46
N VAL A 189 -22.33 12.28 20.93
CA VAL A 189 -21.39 11.31 20.36
C VAL A 189 -21.81 9.91 20.82
N LEU A 190 -21.92 8.98 19.88
CA LEU A 190 -22.17 7.57 20.13
C LEU A 190 -20.82 6.88 20.40
N ASP A 191 -20.31 7.02 21.63
CA ASP A 191 -18.99 6.54 22.03
C ASP A 191 -18.83 5.02 21.80
N ALA A 192 -19.87 4.22 22.04
CA ALA A 192 -19.85 2.77 21.80
C ALA A 192 -19.73 2.37 20.32
N ALA A 193 -20.09 3.28 19.40
CA ALA A 193 -19.94 3.07 17.96
C ALA A 193 -18.63 3.66 17.41
N THR A 194 -18.03 4.57 18.18
CA THR A 194 -16.81 5.28 17.81
C THR A 194 -15.64 4.31 17.91
N HIS A 195 -14.87 4.18 16.85
CA HIS A 195 -13.73 3.28 16.81
C HIS A 195 -12.61 3.86 15.96
N ASP A 196 -11.38 3.58 16.38
CA ASP A 196 -10.20 3.88 15.57
C ASP A 196 -9.90 2.68 14.66
N ALA A 197 -9.85 2.94 13.35
CA ALA A 197 -9.49 1.93 12.36
C ALA A 197 -7.98 1.64 12.35
N VAL A 198 -7.17 2.54 12.92
CA VAL A 198 -5.72 2.39 13.11
C VAL A 198 -5.43 1.87 14.52
N ARG A 199 -4.45 0.97 14.59
CA ARG A 199 -3.69 0.72 15.81
C ARG A 199 -2.23 1.07 15.55
N ALA A 200 -1.57 1.58 16.58
CA ALA A 200 -0.12 1.76 16.59
C ALA A 200 0.50 0.41 17.01
N GLY A 201 0.65 -0.49 16.06
CA GLY A 201 1.34 -1.75 16.30
C GLY A 201 2.81 -1.49 16.62
N THR A 202 3.35 -2.27 17.55
CA THR A 202 4.78 -2.29 17.84
C THR A 202 5.48 -3.13 16.78
N GLY A 203 6.62 -2.68 16.27
CA GLY A 203 7.41 -3.39 15.28
C GLY A 203 8.86 -3.55 15.75
N HIS A 204 9.39 -4.76 15.60
CA HIS A 204 10.77 -5.12 15.87
C HIS A 204 11.52 -5.42 14.58
N SER A 205 12.30 -4.43 14.17
CA SER A 205 12.95 -4.32 12.88
C SER A 205 14.38 -4.87 12.92
N LYS A 206 14.88 -5.36 11.79
CA LYS A 206 16.29 -5.69 11.59
C LYS A 206 17.06 -4.47 11.10
N TRP A 207 16.51 -3.77 10.10
CA TRP A 207 17.22 -2.74 9.33
C TRP A 207 16.95 -1.33 9.83
N ASN A 208 15.87 -1.12 10.57
CA ASN A 208 15.32 0.18 10.92
C ASN A 208 15.22 0.37 12.43
N GLY A 209 15.22 1.63 12.88
CA GLY A 209 15.12 1.92 14.30
C GLY A 209 15.24 3.39 14.70
N PRO A 210 15.39 3.66 16.01
CA PRO A 210 15.61 2.71 17.10
C PRO A 210 14.42 1.79 17.41
N ASP A 211 14.73 0.57 17.86
CA ASP A 211 13.74 -0.41 18.31
C ASP A 211 13.12 -0.03 19.67
N PRO A 212 11.79 -0.23 19.86
CA PRO A 212 10.81 -0.63 18.87
C PRO A 212 10.34 0.54 17.99
N ILE A 213 9.96 0.23 16.75
CA ILE A 213 9.32 1.18 15.84
C ILE A 213 7.79 1.04 15.90
N THR A 214 7.07 2.08 15.48
CA THR A 214 5.61 2.07 15.40
C THR A 214 5.16 1.87 13.96
N ILE A 215 4.34 0.85 13.71
CA ILE A 215 3.71 0.59 12.41
C ILE A 215 2.18 0.63 12.52
N PRO A 216 1.47 1.38 11.65
CA PRO A 216 0.02 1.35 11.63
C PRO A 216 -0.51 0.00 11.17
N THR A 217 -1.41 -0.58 11.94
CA THR A 217 -2.10 -1.83 11.61
C THR A 217 -3.62 -1.65 11.67
N THR A 218 -4.36 -2.61 11.10
CA THR A 218 -5.82 -2.61 11.08
C THR A 218 -6.35 -3.65 12.06
N ALA A 219 -7.21 -3.27 13.00
CA ALA A 219 -7.91 -4.22 13.87
C ALA A 219 -9.18 -4.78 13.20
N THR A 220 -9.40 -6.08 13.30
CA THR A 220 -10.66 -6.76 12.94
C THR A 220 -11.04 -7.78 14.01
N GLY A 221 -12.10 -7.50 14.77
CA GLY A 221 -12.49 -8.36 15.89
C GLY A 221 -11.36 -8.43 16.92
N SER A 222 -10.92 -9.65 17.24
CA SER A 222 -9.80 -9.92 18.16
C SER A 222 -8.46 -10.14 17.46
N THR A 223 -8.33 -9.75 16.19
CA THR A 223 -7.09 -9.89 15.41
C THR A 223 -6.66 -8.56 14.81
N HIS A 224 -5.36 -8.46 14.54
CA HIS A 224 -4.71 -7.35 13.87
C HIS A 224 -4.19 -7.84 12.52
N LEU A 225 -4.39 -7.06 11.46
CA LEU A 225 -3.80 -7.26 10.15
C LEU A 225 -2.66 -6.27 9.97
N MET A 226 -1.54 -6.74 9.40
CA MET A 226 -0.46 -5.87 8.96
C MET A 226 -0.83 -5.13 7.68
N ARG A 227 -1.73 -4.16 7.87
CA ARG A 227 -2.30 -3.29 6.85
C ARG A 227 -2.43 -1.90 7.44
N ASP A 228 -1.84 -0.93 6.77
CA ASP A 228 -1.90 0.47 7.18
C ASP A 228 -3.21 1.10 6.69
N PRO A 229 -4.16 1.47 7.59
CA PRO A 229 -5.43 2.07 7.18
C PRO A 229 -5.30 3.55 6.79
N SER A 230 -4.17 4.19 7.12
CA SER A 230 -3.86 5.58 6.76
C SER A 230 -3.26 5.69 5.36
N ARG A 231 -2.71 4.59 4.81
CA ARG A 231 -2.09 4.52 3.48
C ARG A 231 -2.79 3.46 2.62
N PRO A 232 -3.89 3.81 1.93
CA PRO A 232 -4.71 2.85 1.21
C PRO A 232 -3.92 1.96 0.24
N GLY A 233 -4.08 0.65 0.35
CA GLY A 233 -3.36 -0.33 -0.47
C GLY A 233 -2.06 -0.84 0.14
N LEU A 234 -1.58 -0.26 1.24
CA LEU A 234 -0.40 -0.75 1.96
C LEU A 234 -0.77 -1.91 2.89
N SER A 235 -0.17 -3.05 2.65
CA SER A 235 -0.19 -4.20 3.55
C SER A 235 1.02 -5.09 3.28
N CYS A 236 1.47 -5.84 4.29
CA CYS A 236 2.50 -6.86 4.09
C CYS A 236 1.90 -8.28 4.14
N ALA A 237 2.39 -9.15 3.26
CA ALA A 237 2.01 -10.55 3.17
C ALA A 237 3.24 -11.45 3.09
N ASP A 238 3.05 -12.71 3.48
CA ASP A 238 4.00 -13.79 3.20
C ASP A 238 3.90 -14.23 1.72
N TYR A 239 5.03 -14.58 1.10
CA TYR A 239 5.08 -15.05 -0.27
C TYR A 239 4.38 -16.40 -0.42
N GLY A 240 3.39 -16.45 -1.31
CA GLY A 240 2.48 -17.62 -1.41
C GLY A 240 1.43 -17.70 -0.31
N GLY A 241 1.45 -16.76 0.64
CA GLY A 241 0.49 -16.63 1.73
C GLY A 241 -0.47 -15.44 1.57
N GLY A 242 -0.99 -14.97 2.69
CA GLY A 242 -1.88 -13.79 2.78
C GLY A 242 -1.27 -12.68 3.61
N THR A 243 -2.00 -11.55 3.72
CA THR A 243 -1.64 -10.48 4.65
C THR A 243 -1.43 -11.04 6.05
N LEU A 244 -0.33 -10.66 6.72
CA LEU A 244 -0.04 -11.18 8.06
C LEU A 244 -1.13 -10.78 9.05
N THR A 245 -1.55 -11.72 9.89
CA THR A 245 -2.58 -11.50 10.91
C THR A 245 -2.20 -12.16 12.22
N LYS A 246 -2.43 -11.50 13.36
CA LYS A 246 -2.30 -12.14 14.68
C LYS A 246 -3.12 -11.47 15.79
N PRO A 247 -3.29 -12.12 16.96
CA PRO A 247 -4.08 -11.56 18.06
C PRO A 247 -3.42 -10.41 18.84
N VAL A 248 -2.09 -10.31 18.80
CA VAL A 248 -1.31 -9.30 19.56
C VAL A 248 -0.64 -8.35 18.58
N ASP A 249 -0.79 -7.05 18.78
CA ASP A 249 -0.30 -6.01 17.85
C ASP A 249 1.17 -5.64 18.09
N ASP A 250 2.03 -6.66 18.15
CA ASP A 250 3.46 -6.54 18.45
C ASP A 250 4.25 -7.47 17.53
N TRP A 251 4.86 -6.94 16.47
CA TRP A 251 5.31 -7.63 15.25
C TRP A 251 6.82 -7.74 15.15
N GLY A 252 7.32 -8.88 14.72
CA GLY A 252 8.74 -9.12 14.45
C GLY A 252 9.53 -9.44 15.71
N THR A 253 10.81 -9.74 15.53
CA THR A 253 11.75 -9.96 16.65
C THR A 253 13.15 -9.39 16.36
N GLY A 254 13.32 -8.67 15.25
CA GLY A 254 14.63 -8.31 14.70
C GLY A 254 15.38 -9.49 14.05
N ASN A 255 14.83 -10.73 14.08
CA ASN A 255 15.41 -11.85 13.34
C ASN A 255 15.29 -11.61 11.83
N PRO A 256 16.40 -11.46 11.09
CA PRO A 256 16.40 -11.08 9.68
C PRO A 256 15.80 -12.13 8.73
N THR A 257 15.59 -13.36 9.21
CA THR A 257 15.02 -14.46 8.40
C THR A 257 13.52 -14.68 8.67
N ALA A 258 12.95 -13.98 9.66
CA ALA A 258 11.53 -14.08 9.97
C ALA A 258 10.70 -13.18 9.04
N ILE A 259 9.69 -13.74 8.37
CA ILE A 259 8.78 -13.00 7.48
C ILE A 259 8.19 -11.79 8.19
N GLU A 260 7.83 -11.93 9.47
CA GLU A 260 7.27 -10.85 10.26
C GLU A 260 8.25 -9.68 10.46
N THR A 261 9.54 -9.95 10.69
CA THR A 261 10.58 -8.90 10.76
C THR A 261 10.75 -8.21 9.41
N GLY A 262 10.91 -8.97 8.32
CA GLY A 262 11.06 -8.37 6.98
C GLY A 262 9.83 -7.56 6.57
N CYS A 263 8.65 -7.96 7.03
CA CYS A 263 7.43 -7.17 6.84
C CYS A 263 7.39 -5.89 7.69
N VAL A 264 7.87 -5.91 8.93
CA VAL A 264 8.04 -4.70 9.76
C VAL A 264 8.98 -3.72 9.06
N ASP A 265 10.12 -4.22 8.58
CA ASP A 265 11.12 -3.43 7.85
C ASP A 265 10.51 -2.77 6.60
N ALA A 266 9.88 -3.57 5.74
CA ALA A 266 9.27 -3.07 4.51
C ALA A 266 8.13 -2.09 4.78
N MET A 267 7.26 -2.39 5.75
CA MET A 267 6.15 -1.49 6.10
C MET A 267 6.67 -0.13 6.55
N TRP A 268 7.72 -0.09 7.38
CA TRP A 268 8.34 1.15 7.82
C TRP A 268 8.89 1.97 6.66
N ALA A 269 9.68 1.33 5.79
CA ALA A 269 10.29 2.02 4.66
C ALA A 269 9.27 2.64 3.70
N VAL A 270 8.20 1.90 3.37
CA VAL A 270 7.12 2.40 2.50
C VAL A 270 6.38 3.57 3.15
N GLN A 271 6.19 3.53 4.47
CA GLN A 271 5.54 4.61 5.21
C GLN A 271 6.40 5.88 5.21
N LYS A 272 7.71 5.75 5.43
CA LYS A 272 8.67 6.87 5.37
C LYS A 272 8.72 7.47 3.97
N GLN A 273 8.76 6.64 2.93
CA GLN A 273 8.72 7.14 1.56
C GLN A 273 7.40 7.85 1.26
N TRP A 274 6.26 7.31 1.70
CA TRP A 274 4.97 8.00 1.55
C TRP A 274 4.98 9.38 2.20
N ASP A 275 5.53 9.50 3.41
CA ASP A 275 5.63 10.77 4.12
C ASP A 275 6.60 11.74 3.42
N MET A 276 7.73 11.24 2.93
CA MET A 276 8.68 12.00 2.11
C MET A 276 8.01 12.56 0.85
N LEU A 277 7.27 11.72 0.12
CA LEU A 277 6.51 12.12 -1.07
C LEU A 277 5.56 13.28 -0.75
N ARG A 278 4.85 13.21 0.38
CA ARG A 278 3.95 14.30 0.84
C ARG A 278 4.75 15.55 1.20
N ASP A 279 5.72 15.43 2.10
CA ASP A 279 6.34 16.57 2.79
C ASP A 279 7.42 17.26 1.98
N TRP A 280 8.11 16.52 1.11
CA TRP A 280 9.17 17.06 0.27
C TRP A 280 8.68 17.36 -1.14
N LEU A 281 7.83 16.51 -1.71
CA LEU A 281 7.45 16.57 -3.12
C LEU A 281 5.99 16.99 -3.37
N GLY A 282 5.15 17.07 -2.33
CA GLY A 282 3.73 17.40 -2.47
C GLY A 282 2.91 16.32 -3.18
N ARG A 283 3.44 15.09 -3.31
CA ARG A 283 2.79 13.96 -3.99
C ARG A 283 1.87 13.21 -3.02
N ASN A 284 0.65 12.91 -3.45
CA ASN A 284 -0.32 12.16 -2.65
C ASN A 284 -0.15 10.63 -2.84
N GLY A 285 0.71 10.03 -2.02
CA GLY A 285 1.04 8.60 -2.06
C GLY A 285 1.81 8.18 -3.31
N HIS A 286 2.21 6.92 -3.38
CA HIS A 286 3.02 6.40 -4.49
C HIS A 286 2.33 6.53 -5.84
N LYS A 287 1.00 6.34 -5.88
CA LYS A 287 0.18 6.46 -7.11
C LYS A 287 -0.15 7.90 -7.51
N GLY A 288 0.19 8.89 -6.68
CA GLY A 288 -0.05 10.32 -6.92
C GLY A 288 -1.51 10.79 -6.80
N THR A 289 -2.47 9.87 -6.83
CA THR A 289 -3.91 10.13 -6.65
C THR A 289 -4.42 9.64 -5.29
N GLY A 290 -3.49 9.36 -4.37
CA GLY A 290 -3.72 8.59 -3.17
C GLY A 290 -3.49 7.09 -3.42
N GLY A 291 -3.18 6.40 -2.33
CA GLY A 291 -2.91 4.97 -2.31
C GLY A 291 -1.51 4.55 -2.76
N THR A 292 -1.21 3.29 -2.50
CA THR A 292 0.07 2.64 -2.79
C THR A 292 -0.15 1.17 -3.16
N TYR A 293 0.90 0.37 -3.11
CA TYR A 293 0.98 -1.04 -3.47
C TYR A 293 1.21 -1.88 -2.19
N PRO A 294 0.77 -3.15 -2.17
CA PRO A 294 1.16 -4.07 -1.11
C PRO A 294 2.60 -4.53 -1.30
N VAL A 295 3.20 -5.05 -0.22
CA VAL A 295 4.51 -5.68 -0.22
C VAL A 295 4.38 -7.15 0.20
N VAL A 296 5.20 -8.01 -0.40
CA VAL A 296 5.24 -9.45 -0.16
C VAL A 296 6.66 -9.82 0.22
N VAL A 297 6.86 -10.44 1.38
CA VAL A 297 8.18 -10.86 1.88
C VAL A 297 8.26 -12.39 1.79
N GLY A 298 9.46 -12.92 1.55
CA GLY A 298 9.69 -14.36 1.42
C GLY A 298 9.87 -14.85 -0.01
N TYR A 299 10.14 -13.95 -0.96
CA TYR A 299 10.45 -14.32 -2.33
C TYR A 299 11.74 -15.17 -2.37
N PRO A 300 11.76 -16.33 -3.05
CA PRO A 300 12.83 -17.32 -2.88
C PRO A 300 14.07 -17.05 -3.76
N ASP A 301 14.37 -15.79 -4.06
CA ASP A 301 15.55 -15.39 -4.85
C ASP A 301 16.35 -14.32 -4.12
N VAL A 302 17.61 -14.19 -4.52
CA VAL A 302 18.47 -13.06 -4.16
C VAL A 302 18.09 -11.82 -4.96
N ASN A 303 16.93 -11.25 -4.66
CA ASN A 303 16.39 -10.11 -5.39
C ASN A 303 15.23 -9.40 -4.65
N ALA A 304 14.95 -8.16 -5.04
CA ALA A 304 13.67 -7.48 -4.84
C ALA A 304 13.17 -7.01 -6.21
N TYR A 305 11.85 -6.86 -6.37
CA TYR A 305 11.30 -6.28 -7.60
C TYR A 305 9.87 -5.78 -7.42
N PHE A 306 9.47 -4.85 -8.29
CA PHE A 306 8.09 -4.39 -8.47
C PHE A 306 7.46 -4.98 -9.74
N ASP A 307 6.22 -5.50 -9.66
CA ASP A 307 5.50 -6.14 -10.77
C ASP A 307 4.36 -5.31 -11.39
N ASP A 308 4.38 -3.99 -11.21
CA ASP A 308 3.28 -3.05 -11.48
C ASP A 308 2.10 -3.12 -10.51
N THR A 309 1.99 -4.19 -9.70
CA THR A 309 0.88 -4.40 -8.77
C THR A 309 1.31 -4.47 -7.31
N ARG A 310 2.52 -4.93 -7.02
CA ARG A 310 3.10 -5.08 -5.68
C ARG A 310 4.61 -5.17 -5.73
N VAL A 311 5.23 -5.01 -4.56
CA VAL A 311 6.68 -5.22 -4.36
C VAL A 311 6.91 -6.60 -3.74
N TYR A 312 7.90 -7.32 -4.24
CA TYR A 312 8.39 -8.58 -3.68
C TYR A 312 9.77 -8.36 -3.08
N ILE A 313 9.94 -8.85 -1.86
CA ILE A 313 11.20 -8.83 -1.13
C ILE A 313 11.69 -10.26 -0.99
N GLY A 314 12.84 -10.53 -1.60
CA GLY A 314 13.60 -11.76 -1.41
C GLY A 314 14.67 -11.61 -0.34
N HIS A 315 15.78 -12.30 -0.51
CA HIS A 315 16.84 -12.40 0.50
C HIS A 315 18.22 -12.00 -0.04
N ASN A 316 19.20 -11.87 0.83
CA ASN A 316 20.61 -11.76 0.43
C ASN A 316 21.25 -13.14 0.35
N THR A 317 22.54 -13.22 0.00
CA THR A 317 23.28 -14.49 -0.05
C THR A 317 23.43 -15.18 1.31
N ALA A 318 23.18 -14.49 2.42
CA ALA A 318 23.12 -15.04 3.78
C ALA A 318 21.69 -15.49 4.20
N ASN A 319 20.71 -15.42 3.30
CA ASN A 319 19.29 -15.71 3.53
C ASN A 319 18.56 -14.75 4.48
N GLU A 320 19.07 -13.53 4.65
CA GLU A 320 18.40 -12.44 5.37
C GLU A 320 17.49 -11.66 4.41
N TRP A 321 16.27 -11.28 4.84
CA TRP A 321 15.36 -10.50 3.99
C TRP A 321 15.92 -9.12 3.69
N ILE A 322 15.93 -8.70 2.43
CA ILE A 322 16.57 -7.45 1.98
C ILE A 322 15.63 -6.23 2.04
N ALA A 323 14.81 -6.16 3.08
CA ALA A 323 13.86 -5.06 3.30
C ALA A 323 14.51 -3.79 3.88
N ALA A 324 15.73 -3.46 3.47
CA ALA A 324 16.38 -2.19 3.83
C ALA A 324 15.64 -1.00 3.19
N MET A 325 15.82 0.19 3.76
CA MET A 325 15.03 1.37 3.44
C MET A 325 15.21 1.76 1.98
N ASP A 326 16.45 1.76 1.52
CA ASP A 326 16.84 2.16 0.18
C ASP A 326 16.37 1.17 -0.89
N VAL A 327 16.46 -0.15 -0.62
CA VAL A 327 15.96 -1.23 -1.47
C VAL A 327 14.45 -1.13 -1.61
N VAL A 328 13.72 -1.02 -0.49
CA VAL A 328 12.26 -0.90 -0.52
C VAL A 328 11.85 0.42 -1.18
N GLY A 329 12.56 1.51 -0.90
CA GLY A 329 12.35 2.80 -1.53
C GLY A 329 12.60 2.77 -3.04
N HIS A 330 13.59 1.99 -3.51
CA HIS A 330 13.89 1.77 -4.91
C HIS A 330 12.71 1.08 -5.63
N GLU A 331 12.20 -0.01 -5.07
CA GLU A 331 11.08 -0.75 -5.68
C GLU A 331 9.80 0.08 -5.78
N TYR A 332 9.48 0.83 -4.73
CA TYR A 332 8.35 1.75 -4.77
C TYR A 332 8.64 2.99 -5.65
N GLY A 333 9.90 3.29 -5.93
CA GLY A 333 10.38 4.22 -6.96
C GLY A 333 9.88 3.85 -8.35
N HIS A 334 9.89 2.57 -8.71
CA HIS A 334 9.28 2.09 -9.96
C HIS A 334 7.77 2.34 -9.99
N GLY A 335 7.06 2.12 -8.87
CA GLY A 335 5.64 2.43 -8.76
C GLY A 335 5.32 3.93 -8.91
N ILE A 336 6.21 4.79 -8.42
CA ILE A 336 6.12 6.24 -8.65
C ILE A 336 6.35 6.53 -10.14
N ASP A 337 7.38 5.95 -10.76
CA ASP A 337 7.68 6.15 -12.17
C ASP A 337 6.51 5.75 -13.08
N LEU A 338 5.94 4.56 -12.85
CA LEU A 338 4.74 4.03 -13.51
C LEU A 338 3.55 5.01 -13.47
N THR A 339 3.46 5.79 -12.40
CA THR A 339 2.35 6.73 -12.15
C THR A 339 2.77 8.20 -12.31
N THR A 340 3.77 8.43 -13.17
CA THR A 340 4.10 9.76 -13.71
C THR A 340 3.94 9.78 -15.24
N PRO A 341 3.69 10.96 -15.86
CA PRO A 341 3.53 11.07 -17.30
C PRO A 341 4.71 10.50 -18.09
N GLY A 342 4.47 9.99 -19.29
CA GLY A 342 5.54 9.60 -20.21
C GLY A 342 6.30 8.31 -19.86
N HIS A 343 5.80 7.51 -18.90
CA HIS A 343 6.31 6.16 -18.62
C HIS A 343 6.06 5.21 -19.80
N PRO A 344 6.96 4.23 -20.06
CA PRO A 344 8.29 4.08 -19.46
C PRO A 344 9.33 5.00 -20.10
N PHE A 345 10.50 5.12 -19.46
CA PHE A 345 11.69 5.62 -20.14
C PHE A 345 12.07 4.69 -21.30
N THR A 346 12.68 5.26 -22.34
CA THR A 346 13.15 4.48 -23.50
C THR A 346 14.65 4.28 -23.53
N GLU A 347 15.41 5.04 -22.72
CA GLU A 347 16.86 4.91 -22.64
C GLU A 347 17.24 4.19 -21.36
N HIS A 348 18.16 3.23 -21.49
CA HIS A 348 18.53 2.38 -20.39
C HIS A 348 19.18 3.16 -19.24
N GLY A 349 18.96 2.67 -18.02
CA GLY A 349 19.46 3.19 -16.76
C GLY A 349 18.60 4.30 -16.16
N LEU A 350 17.67 4.89 -16.93
CA LEU A 350 16.79 5.92 -16.41
C LEU A 350 15.72 5.35 -15.47
N THR A 351 15.23 4.14 -15.73
CA THR A 351 14.21 3.50 -14.89
C THR A 351 14.82 3.05 -13.56
N GLU A 352 15.93 2.32 -13.60
CA GLU A 352 16.65 1.87 -12.40
C GLU A 352 17.23 3.03 -11.59
N GLY A 353 17.82 4.03 -12.24
CA GLY A 353 18.33 5.21 -11.53
C GLY A 353 17.21 6.07 -10.94
N THR A 354 15.99 5.99 -11.45
CA THR A 354 14.81 6.60 -10.79
C THR A 354 14.51 5.88 -9.47
N GLY A 355 14.59 4.54 -9.45
CA GLY A 355 14.50 3.75 -8.24
C GLY A 355 15.55 4.19 -7.21
N ASP A 356 16.83 4.20 -7.59
CA ASP A 356 17.94 4.61 -6.71
C ASP A 356 17.73 6.00 -6.11
N ILE A 357 17.33 6.98 -6.93
CA ILE A 357 17.04 8.34 -6.45
C ILE A 357 15.93 8.33 -5.40
N PHE A 358 14.86 7.57 -5.59
CA PHE A 358 13.76 7.49 -4.63
C PHE A 358 14.09 6.67 -3.38
N GLY A 359 14.97 5.66 -3.48
CA GLY A 359 15.59 4.96 -2.34
C GLY A 359 16.36 5.93 -1.47
N THR A 360 17.37 6.58 -2.04
CA THR A 360 18.21 7.58 -1.36
C THR A 360 17.41 8.75 -0.77
N LEU A 361 16.41 9.26 -1.49
CA LEU A 361 15.52 10.29 -0.94
C LEU A 361 14.76 9.81 0.31
N THR A 362 14.44 8.52 0.38
CA THR A 362 13.73 7.92 1.51
C THR A 362 14.63 7.79 2.73
N GLU A 363 15.86 7.31 2.55
CA GLU A 363 16.85 7.23 3.64
C GLU A 363 17.13 8.61 4.24
N PHE A 364 17.44 9.61 3.41
CA PHE A 364 17.68 10.97 3.86
C PHE A 364 16.46 11.63 4.51
N TYR A 365 15.25 11.17 4.19
CA TYR A 365 14.04 11.63 4.85
C TYR A 365 13.84 10.94 6.20
N ALA A 366 14.09 9.64 6.28
CA ALA A 366 13.97 8.86 7.49
C ALA A 366 15.04 9.26 8.53
N ASP A 367 16.24 9.61 8.06
CA ASP A 367 17.38 10.07 8.86
C ASP A 367 17.69 9.11 10.01
N GLU A 368 17.76 7.81 9.70
CA GLU A 368 17.99 6.80 10.73
C GLU A 368 19.42 6.85 11.25
N PRO A 369 19.62 6.65 12.56
CA PRO A 369 20.95 6.67 13.14
C PRO A 369 21.65 5.32 12.94
N ALA A 370 22.98 5.33 12.99
CA ALA A 370 23.73 4.09 13.10
C ALA A 370 23.26 3.29 14.34
N PRO A 371 23.15 1.95 14.26
CA PRO A 371 23.63 1.08 13.18
C PRO A 371 22.58 0.74 12.10
N TYR A 372 21.48 1.48 12.04
CA TYR A 372 20.42 1.29 11.04
C TYR A 372 20.81 1.94 9.70
N ASP A 373 19.86 2.04 8.78
CA ASP A 373 20.07 2.52 7.42
C ASP A 373 20.33 4.05 7.38
N THR A 374 21.59 4.43 7.58
CA THR A 374 21.98 5.85 7.71
C THR A 374 21.99 6.55 6.36
N PRO A 375 21.59 7.83 6.27
CA PRO A 375 21.57 8.55 5.01
C PRO A 375 22.89 8.58 4.26
N ASP A 376 22.92 7.96 3.08
CA ASP A 376 24.09 8.01 2.21
C ASP A 376 23.74 7.88 0.70
N TYR A 377 24.78 7.76 -0.12
CA TYR A 377 24.67 7.69 -1.58
C TYR A 377 25.17 6.35 -2.12
N THR A 378 25.15 5.33 -1.28
CA THR A 378 25.28 3.93 -1.66
C THR A 378 23.90 3.32 -1.84
N ILE A 379 23.84 2.17 -2.52
CA ILE A 379 22.59 1.44 -2.74
C ILE A 379 22.81 -0.02 -2.35
N GLY A 380 21.98 -0.54 -1.46
CA GLY A 380 21.94 -1.91 -0.98
C GLY A 380 23.06 -2.27 0.00
N GLU A 381 23.76 -1.27 0.55
CA GLU A 381 24.86 -1.44 1.50
C GLU A 381 24.41 -2.05 2.83
N THR A 382 23.27 -1.63 3.36
CA THR A 382 22.74 -2.13 4.63
C THR A 382 22.28 -3.58 4.52
N ALA A 383 21.65 -3.96 3.41
CA ALA A 383 21.16 -5.31 3.16
C ALA A 383 22.24 -6.30 2.65
N ASP A 384 23.37 -5.80 2.16
CA ASP A 384 24.47 -6.54 1.53
C ASP A 384 23.99 -7.68 0.62
N ILE A 385 23.17 -7.31 -0.37
CA ILE A 385 22.34 -8.24 -1.15
C ILE A 385 23.14 -9.41 -1.74
N VAL A 386 24.33 -9.12 -2.25
CA VAL A 386 25.22 -10.11 -2.90
C VAL A 386 26.43 -10.51 -2.05
N GLY A 387 26.56 -10.00 -0.82
CA GLY A 387 27.66 -10.33 0.09
C GLY A 387 28.99 -9.64 -0.24
N THR A 388 28.96 -8.53 -1.00
CA THR A 388 30.15 -7.79 -1.45
C THR A 388 30.05 -6.28 -1.21
N GLY A 389 29.12 -5.84 -0.36
CA GLY A 389 28.83 -4.44 -0.07
C GLY A 389 27.82 -3.81 -1.04
N PRO A 390 27.83 -2.46 -1.16
CA PRO A 390 26.87 -1.74 -1.98
C PRO A 390 26.83 -2.21 -3.44
N LEU A 391 25.64 -2.28 -4.03
CA LEU A 391 25.42 -2.59 -5.44
C LEU A 391 25.80 -1.44 -6.37
N ARG A 392 25.65 -0.20 -5.89
CA ARG A 392 25.91 1.03 -6.66
C ARG A 392 26.42 2.13 -5.73
N TYR A 393 27.21 3.03 -6.29
CA TYR A 393 27.72 4.23 -5.61
C TYR A 393 27.30 5.44 -6.44
N MET A 394 26.32 6.22 -5.97
CA MET A 394 25.82 7.35 -6.74
C MET A 394 26.88 8.45 -6.90
N TYR A 395 27.75 8.64 -5.91
CA TYR A 395 28.79 9.67 -5.97
C TYR A 395 29.96 9.33 -6.92
N ASN A 396 30.21 8.04 -7.18
CA ASN A 396 31.23 7.58 -8.11
C ASN A 396 30.90 6.16 -8.63
N PRO A 397 30.01 6.04 -9.63
CA PRO A 397 29.63 4.75 -10.21
C PRO A 397 30.80 3.84 -10.66
N ASP A 398 31.94 4.42 -11.08
CA ASP A 398 33.10 3.69 -11.58
C ASP A 398 33.81 2.84 -10.51
N ILE A 399 33.50 3.03 -9.22
CA ILE A 399 33.95 2.14 -8.13
C ILE A 399 33.63 0.67 -8.44
N LEU A 400 32.49 0.41 -9.07
CA LEU A 400 32.07 -0.93 -9.52
C LEU A 400 32.14 -1.11 -11.04
N GLY A 401 32.81 -0.20 -11.74
CA GLY A 401 32.92 -0.20 -13.21
C GLY A 401 31.64 0.23 -13.93
N HIS A 402 30.70 0.90 -13.25
CA HIS A 402 29.57 1.56 -13.91
C HIS A 402 30.02 2.92 -14.46
N PRO A 403 29.50 3.36 -15.61
CA PRO A 403 29.96 4.60 -16.24
C PRO A 403 29.56 5.84 -15.45
N ASN A 404 30.55 6.63 -15.02
CA ASN A 404 30.33 7.98 -14.46
C ASN A 404 29.71 8.96 -15.47
N CYS A 405 29.96 8.74 -16.76
CA CYS A 405 29.70 9.71 -17.83
C CYS A 405 28.73 9.16 -18.86
N TYR A 406 27.80 9.99 -19.30
CA TYR A 406 26.96 9.69 -20.45
C TYR A 406 27.82 9.55 -21.72
N SER A 407 27.55 8.49 -22.48
CA SER A 407 28.25 8.20 -23.74
C SER A 407 27.40 7.30 -24.63
N THR A 408 27.85 7.06 -25.86
CA THR A 408 27.20 6.11 -26.78
C THR A 408 27.23 4.66 -26.32
N ARG A 409 27.93 4.35 -25.22
CA ARG A 409 27.92 3.01 -24.60
C ARG A 409 26.71 2.77 -23.72
N ILE A 410 25.98 3.82 -23.31
CA ILE A 410 24.82 3.70 -22.42
C ILE A 410 23.63 3.00 -23.08
N PRO A 411 23.17 3.37 -24.30
CA PRO A 411 21.98 2.76 -24.88
C PRO A 411 22.00 1.22 -25.03
N PRO A 412 23.12 0.57 -25.40
CA PRO A 412 23.18 -0.90 -25.48
C PRO A 412 23.58 -1.58 -24.16
N MET A 413 23.82 -0.84 -23.08
CA MET A 413 24.26 -1.39 -21.80
C MET A 413 23.11 -2.05 -21.05
N GLU A 414 23.42 -3.01 -20.19
CA GLU A 414 22.46 -3.58 -19.25
C GLU A 414 21.90 -2.46 -18.33
N GLU A 415 20.61 -2.51 -18.01
CA GLU A 415 19.86 -1.43 -17.35
C GLU A 415 20.50 -0.99 -16.02
N HIS A 416 20.84 -1.92 -15.13
CA HIS A 416 21.39 -1.60 -13.81
C HIS A 416 22.78 -0.95 -13.92
N LYS A 417 23.61 -1.40 -14.87
CA LYS A 417 24.91 -0.77 -15.16
C LYS A 417 24.74 0.61 -15.81
N ALA A 418 23.70 0.79 -16.63
CA ALA A 418 23.42 2.03 -17.35
C ALA A 418 22.96 3.19 -16.43
N THR A 419 22.62 2.90 -15.17
CA THR A 419 22.21 3.89 -14.15
C THR A 419 23.26 4.95 -13.83
N GLY A 420 24.55 4.60 -13.99
CA GLY A 420 25.69 5.38 -13.51
C GLY A 420 25.58 6.89 -13.78
N PRO A 421 25.34 7.36 -15.01
CA PRO A 421 25.26 8.79 -15.30
C PRO A 421 24.08 9.50 -14.61
N LEU A 422 22.94 8.85 -14.40
CA LEU A 422 21.79 9.43 -13.70
C LEU A 422 22.06 9.54 -12.20
N ASN A 423 22.59 8.47 -11.59
CA ASN A 423 22.95 8.45 -10.18
C ASN A 423 24.03 9.51 -9.87
N HIS A 424 25.04 9.57 -10.73
CA HIS A 424 26.12 10.55 -10.63
C HIS A 424 25.63 11.99 -10.78
N TRP A 425 24.73 12.24 -11.74
CA TRP A 425 24.11 13.55 -11.89
C TRP A 425 23.34 13.95 -10.64
N PHE A 426 22.56 13.04 -10.05
CA PHE A 426 21.75 13.33 -8.89
C PHE A 426 22.61 13.66 -7.67
N HIS A 427 23.66 12.89 -7.40
CA HIS A 427 24.62 13.19 -6.34
C HIS A 427 25.29 14.55 -6.56
N LEU A 428 25.82 14.82 -7.76
CA LEU A 428 26.46 16.10 -8.07
C LEU A 428 25.48 17.29 -7.94
N LEU A 429 24.20 17.10 -8.26
CA LEU A 429 23.19 18.13 -8.03
C LEU A 429 22.91 18.31 -6.53
N ALA A 430 22.81 17.23 -5.76
CA ALA A 430 22.48 17.30 -4.34
C ALA A 430 23.65 17.86 -3.50
N GLU A 431 24.85 17.33 -3.69
CA GLU A 431 26.00 17.55 -2.82
C GLU A 431 27.11 18.37 -3.48
N GLY A 432 27.23 18.27 -4.81
CA GLY A 432 28.34 18.86 -5.55
C GLY A 432 29.55 17.94 -5.62
N SER A 433 30.64 18.43 -6.22
CA SER A 433 31.85 17.63 -6.42
C SER A 433 32.77 17.59 -5.20
N HIS A 434 32.69 18.62 -4.34
CA HIS A 434 33.47 18.78 -3.12
C HIS A 434 32.58 19.18 -1.92
N PRO A 435 31.70 18.28 -1.44
CA PRO A 435 30.68 18.63 -0.46
C PRO A 435 31.21 18.93 0.96
N GLY A 436 32.40 18.43 1.31
CA GLY A 436 32.95 18.54 2.66
C GLY A 436 32.12 17.77 3.73
N GLY A 437 32.36 18.06 5.01
CA GLY A 437 31.55 17.49 6.10
C GLY A 437 31.66 15.97 6.28
N GLY A 438 32.73 15.35 5.77
CA GLY A 438 32.93 13.89 5.81
C GLY A 438 32.29 13.12 4.65
N LYS A 439 31.54 13.79 3.76
CA LYS A 439 30.97 13.18 2.56
C LYS A 439 32.07 12.89 1.52
N PRO A 440 31.92 11.84 0.70
CA PRO A 440 32.90 11.50 -0.31
C PRO A 440 33.02 12.57 -1.39
N GLU A 441 34.23 12.73 -1.92
CA GLU A 441 34.50 13.53 -3.11
C GLU A 441 33.91 12.86 -4.35
N SER A 442 33.33 13.64 -5.27
CA SER A 442 32.69 13.13 -6.48
C SER A 442 33.40 13.67 -7.73
N PRO A 443 33.90 12.79 -8.63
CA PRO A 443 34.61 13.21 -9.83
C PRO A 443 33.67 13.92 -10.81
N THR A 444 34.21 14.63 -11.81
CA THR A 444 33.40 15.13 -12.94
C THR A 444 34.06 14.77 -14.26
N CYS A 445 33.24 14.41 -15.25
CA CYS A 445 33.71 13.95 -16.56
C CYS A 445 34.47 15.01 -17.35
N ASN A 446 34.29 16.28 -16.98
CA ASN A 446 34.89 17.44 -17.64
C ASN A 446 35.87 18.20 -16.74
N GLY A 447 36.20 17.68 -15.54
CA GLY A 447 37.10 18.33 -14.58
C GLY A 447 36.55 19.62 -13.96
N SER A 448 35.24 19.90 -14.08
CA SER A 448 34.59 21.05 -13.45
C SER A 448 34.27 20.82 -11.98
N THR A 449 34.11 21.91 -11.23
CA THR A 449 33.57 21.88 -9.87
C THR A 449 32.07 22.14 -9.88
N VAL A 450 31.30 21.35 -9.15
CA VAL A 450 29.85 21.51 -9.01
C VAL A 450 29.51 21.85 -7.56
N THR A 451 28.60 22.80 -7.36
CA THR A 451 28.05 23.15 -6.05
C THR A 451 26.65 22.57 -5.92
N GLY A 452 26.43 21.76 -4.88
CA GLY A 452 25.15 21.12 -4.61
C GLY A 452 24.06 22.09 -4.16
N VAL A 453 22.79 21.69 -4.37
CA VAL A 453 21.60 22.44 -3.94
C VAL A 453 20.93 21.84 -2.69
N GLY A 454 21.50 20.76 -2.15
CA GLY A 454 20.93 19.92 -1.11
C GLY A 454 19.95 18.87 -1.65
N ILE A 455 19.93 17.70 -1.01
CA ILE A 455 19.15 16.52 -1.45
C ILE A 455 17.66 16.80 -1.65
N LYS A 456 17.02 17.53 -0.73
CA LYS A 456 15.59 17.87 -0.85
C LYS A 456 15.29 18.71 -2.09
N THR A 457 16.16 19.68 -2.40
CA THR A 457 16.01 20.51 -3.60
C THR A 457 16.29 19.71 -4.87
N ALA A 458 17.30 18.85 -4.86
CA ALA A 458 17.61 17.93 -5.96
C ALA A 458 16.43 16.99 -6.26
N GLY A 459 15.83 16.39 -5.23
CA GLY A 459 14.63 15.56 -5.35
C GLY A 459 13.43 16.31 -5.95
N ARG A 460 13.22 17.57 -5.57
CA ARG A 460 12.18 18.43 -6.17
C ARG A 460 12.44 18.72 -7.65
N VAL A 461 13.69 18.98 -8.03
CA VAL A 461 14.09 19.17 -9.44
C VAL A 461 13.82 17.91 -10.25
N PHE A 462 14.23 16.74 -9.74
CA PHE A 462 14.05 15.47 -10.42
C PHE A 462 12.56 15.12 -10.57
N TYR A 463 11.80 15.15 -9.48
CA TYR A 463 10.36 14.88 -9.51
C TYR A 463 9.57 15.88 -10.36
N GLY A 464 9.90 17.17 -10.28
CA GLY A 464 9.32 18.19 -11.17
C GLY A 464 9.63 17.90 -12.64
N GLY A 465 10.81 17.36 -12.94
CA GLY A 465 11.15 16.84 -14.26
C GLY A 465 10.24 15.68 -14.68
N LEU A 466 10.05 14.67 -13.81
CA LEU A 466 9.14 13.54 -14.08
C LEU A 466 7.71 13.99 -14.39
N LEU A 467 7.19 15.01 -13.70
CA LEU A 467 5.87 15.57 -13.96
C LEU A 467 5.73 16.25 -15.34
N LEU A 468 6.85 16.65 -15.95
CA LEU A 468 6.92 17.25 -17.28
C LEU A 468 7.32 16.24 -18.37
N ARG A 469 7.51 14.96 -18.01
CA ARG A 469 8.10 13.94 -18.88
C ARG A 469 7.19 13.59 -20.07
N PRO A 470 7.64 13.81 -21.32
CA PRO A 470 6.96 13.27 -22.49
C PRO A 470 7.30 11.78 -22.70
N ALA A 471 6.51 11.07 -23.51
CA ALA A 471 6.87 9.73 -23.96
C ALA A 471 8.23 9.71 -24.66
N ASN A 472 8.90 8.55 -24.64
CA ASN A 472 10.23 8.35 -25.23
C ASN A 472 11.30 9.29 -24.67
N THR A 473 11.29 9.52 -23.36
CA THR A 473 12.30 10.36 -22.71
C THR A 473 13.64 9.63 -22.65
N ASP A 474 14.67 10.33 -23.12
CA ASP A 474 16.10 9.98 -23.09
C ASP A 474 16.83 10.96 -22.14
N TYR A 475 18.12 10.76 -21.89
CA TYR A 475 18.94 11.62 -21.02
C TYR A 475 18.91 13.09 -21.43
N ARG A 476 18.86 13.38 -22.74
CA ARG A 476 18.80 14.74 -23.29
C ARG A 476 17.46 15.42 -22.96
N LYS A 477 16.35 14.70 -23.09
CA LYS A 477 15.01 15.17 -22.71
C LYS A 477 14.87 15.29 -21.21
N LEU A 478 15.42 14.35 -20.43
CA LEU A 478 15.44 14.40 -18.98
C LEU A 478 16.21 15.63 -18.47
N ARG A 479 17.36 15.93 -19.09
CA ARG A 479 18.10 17.18 -18.88
C ARG A 479 17.21 18.41 -19.09
N ARG A 480 16.54 18.48 -20.23
CA ARG A 480 15.67 19.63 -20.56
C ARG A 480 14.55 19.82 -19.54
N ILE A 481 13.83 18.76 -19.18
CA ILE A 481 12.66 18.86 -18.28
C ILE A 481 13.07 19.13 -16.84
N THR A 482 14.22 18.60 -16.37
CA THR A 482 14.75 18.93 -15.03
C THR A 482 15.28 20.36 -14.98
N LEU A 483 15.90 20.88 -16.04
CA LEU A 483 16.22 22.31 -16.15
C LEU A 483 14.95 23.17 -16.12
N GLN A 484 13.89 22.76 -16.80
CA GLN A 484 12.61 23.49 -16.76
C GLN A 484 12.02 23.49 -15.34
N ALA A 485 12.05 22.35 -14.65
CA ALA A 485 11.61 22.25 -13.26
C ALA A 485 12.43 23.15 -12.34
N ALA A 486 13.77 23.10 -12.44
CA ALA A 486 14.68 23.92 -11.66
C ALA A 486 14.41 25.43 -11.83
N LYS A 487 14.14 25.87 -13.07
CA LYS A 487 13.79 27.27 -13.36
C LYS A 487 12.46 27.70 -12.72
N VAL A 488 11.48 26.79 -12.63
CA VAL A 488 10.19 27.08 -11.99
C VAL A 488 10.31 27.11 -10.47
N LEU A 489 11.15 26.24 -9.90
CA LEU A 489 11.37 26.13 -8.46
C LEU A 489 12.13 27.32 -7.87
N ASP A 490 13.00 27.96 -8.66
CA ASP A 490 13.85 29.05 -8.20
C ASP A 490 13.90 30.22 -9.21
N PRO A 491 13.27 31.36 -8.90
CA PRO A 491 13.27 32.53 -9.77
C PRO A 491 14.63 33.22 -9.87
N THR A 492 15.59 32.91 -8.98
CA THR A 492 16.94 33.50 -8.98
C THR A 492 17.90 32.80 -9.94
N CYS A 493 17.45 31.71 -10.59
CA CYS A 493 18.24 30.85 -11.48
C CYS A 493 19.41 30.10 -10.81
N GLY A 494 19.56 30.14 -9.49
CA GLY A 494 20.61 29.40 -8.77
C GLY A 494 20.47 27.89 -8.94
N VAL A 495 19.29 27.35 -8.65
CA VAL A 495 19.00 25.92 -8.81
C VAL A 495 19.14 25.49 -10.27
N TRP A 496 18.66 26.31 -11.22
CA TRP A 496 18.85 26.03 -12.65
C TRP A 496 20.33 25.97 -13.05
N LYS A 497 21.16 26.90 -12.56
CA LYS A 497 22.62 26.93 -12.81
C LYS A 497 23.29 25.65 -12.27
N SER A 498 22.97 25.24 -11.05
CA SER A 498 23.49 23.99 -10.46
C SER A 498 23.01 22.75 -11.22
N THR A 499 21.73 22.66 -11.57
CA THR A 499 21.19 21.54 -12.39
C THR A 499 21.90 21.43 -13.74
N ARG A 500 22.11 22.57 -14.42
CA ARG A 500 22.85 22.62 -15.68
C ARG A 500 24.30 22.17 -15.51
N ASN A 501 24.97 22.64 -14.47
CA ASN A 501 26.36 22.32 -14.19
C ASN A 501 26.52 20.84 -13.87
N ALA A 502 25.63 20.25 -13.06
CA ALA A 502 25.61 18.81 -12.79
C ALA A 502 25.42 17.98 -14.08
N TRP A 503 24.48 18.36 -14.97
CA TRP A 503 24.30 17.64 -16.24
C TRP A 503 25.53 17.75 -17.16
N ASN A 504 26.19 18.91 -17.18
CA ASN A 504 27.45 19.09 -17.90
C ASN A 504 28.57 18.22 -17.32
N ALA A 505 28.62 18.08 -15.99
CA ALA A 505 29.62 17.30 -15.28
C ALA A 505 29.52 15.78 -15.53
N VAL A 506 28.35 15.29 -15.95
CA VAL A 506 28.16 13.89 -16.40
C VAL A 506 28.13 13.72 -17.93
N SER A 507 28.57 14.73 -18.68
CA SER A 507 28.66 14.70 -20.16
C SER A 507 27.34 14.51 -20.91
N VAL A 508 26.18 14.78 -20.28
CA VAL A 508 24.90 14.81 -21.02
C VAL A 508 24.84 16.11 -21.84
N PRO A 509 24.82 16.05 -23.18
CA PRO A 509 25.00 17.25 -23.97
C PRO A 509 23.80 18.19 -23.87
N ALA A 510 24.09 19.49 -23.88
CA ALA A 510 23.06 20.52 -23.99
C ALA A 510 22.29 20.37 -25.31
N ASN A 511 21.01 20.71 -25.27
CA ASN A 511 20.16 20.72 -26.46
C ASN A 511 19.66 22.13 -26.76
N ALA A 512 19.38 22.43 -28.03
CA ALA A 512 18.84 23.73 -28.43
C ALA A 512 17.49 24.08 -27.76
N GLY A 513 16.77 23.06 -27.26
CA GLY A 513 15.52 23.22 -26.52
C GLY A 513 15.68 23.33 -25.00
N ASP A 514 16.91 23.34 -24.46
CA ASP A 514 17.13 23.56 -23.03
C ASP A 514 16.64 24.98 -22.65
N PRO A 515 15.86 25.13 -21.57
CA PRO A 515 15.39 26.44 -21.15
C PRO A 515 16.58 27.27 -20.67
N VAL A 516 16.61 28.54 -21.05
CA VAL A 516 17.63 29.50 -20.60
C VAL A 516 17.12 30.27 -19.38
N CYS A 517 18.00 30.47 -18.40
CA CYS A 517 17.75 31.32 -17.23
C CYS A 517 18.87 32.39 -17.17
N PRO A 518 18.54 33.69 -17.10
CA PRO A 518 19.52 34.78 -17.10
C PRO A 518 20.63 34.70 -16.03
#